data_AF-A0A6G7J222-F1
#
_entry.id   AF-A0A6G7J222-F1
#
_cell.length_a   1.000
_cell.length_b   1.000
_cell.length_c   1.000
_cell.angle_alpha   90.00
_cell.angle_beta   90.00
_cell.angle_gamma   90.00
#
_symmetry.space_group_name_H-M   'P 1'
#
loop_
_entity.id
_entity.type
_entity.pdbx_description
1 polymer ?
#
loop_
_entity_poly.entity_id
_entity_poly.type
_entity_poly.pdbx_seq_one_letter_code
_entity_poly.pdbx_strand_id
1 'polypeptide(L)'
;MEQLIKLKIKEESSTGENGERIIDSFIKSCINLDASILEPMIEEDQFFDDLDKYRFLAFLRAQFDSARSQGLKKMIVRTGRCELCVMGHKTYEFYGKKSTPRFAYVIEIVNGKVKNIFNCNASSGWNQK
;
A
#
# COMPACT_ATOMS: atom_id res chain seq x y z
N MET A 1 -33.83 0.86 -1.83
CA MET A 1 -32.66 0.63 -2.71
C MET A 1 -31.47 0.39 -1.80
N GLU A 2 -30.71 -0.66 -2.07
CA GLU A 2 -30.03 -1.52 -1.09
C GLU A 2 -28.93 -0.83 -0.26
N GLN A 3 -28.98 -1.05 1.07
CA GLN A 3 -27.82 -0.84 1.94
C GLN A 3 -26.85 -1.99 1.70
N LEU A 4 -25.76 -1.73 0.98
CA LEU A 4 -24.62 -2.64 0.84
C LEU A 4 -23.91 -2.75 2.19
N ILE A 5 -24.26 -3.79 2.94
CA ILE A 5 -23.51 -4.25 4.10
C ILE A 5 -22.17 -4.79 3.58
N LYS A 6 -21.12 -3.95 3.57
CA LYS A 6 -19.73 -4.43 3.51
C LYS A 6 -19.53 -5.29 4.75
N LEU A 7 -19.59 -6.62 4.58
CA LEU A 7 -19.44 -7.61 5.62
C LEU A 7 -18.19 -7.31 6.46
N LYS A 8 -18.40 -7.26 7.78
CA LYS A 8 -17.36 -7.15 8.79
C LYS A 8 -16.33 -8.27 8.58
N ILE A 9 -15.13 -7.87 8.18
CA ILE A 9 -13.90 -8.69 8.19
C ILE A 9 -13.76 -9.29 9.60
N LYS A 10 -13.33 -10.55 9.69
CA LYS A 10 -12.92 -11.18 10.97
C LYS A 10 -11.91 -10.26 11.65
N GLU A 11 -12.35 -9.69 12.77
CA GLU A 11 -11.67 -8.63 13.49
C GLU A 11 -10.30 -9.04 14.08
N GLU A 12 -9.94 -10.32 14.04
CA GLU A 12 -8.83 -10.92 14.77
C GLU A 12 -7.49 -10.90 14.01
N SER A 13 -7.48 -10.82 12.67
CA SER A 13 -6.24 -10.97 11.87
C SER A 13 -5.42 -9.68 11.74
N SER A 14 -5.96 -8.52 12.12
CA SER A 14 -5.39 -7.22 11.74
C SER A 14 -5.16 -6.24 12.91
N THR A 15 -5.33 -6.65 14.17
CA THR A 15 -5.06 -5.83 15.36
C THR A 15 -3.62 -5.93 15.88
N GLY A 16 -3.12 -4.85 16.48
CA GLY A 16 -1.90 -4.86 17.30
C GLY A 16 -0.66 -5.27 16.50
N GLU A 17 0.14 -6.19 17.02
CA GLU A 17 1.36 -6.69 16.36
C GLU A 17 1.11 -7.20 14.93
N ASN A 18 -0.06 -7.79 14.65
CA ASN A 18 -0.36 -8.28 13.30
C ASN A 18 -0.57 -7.14 12.31
N GLY A 19 -1.23 -6.05 12.73
CA GLY A 19 -1.40 -4.86 11.91
C GLY A 19 -0.06 -4.21 11.57
N GLU A 20 0.83 -4.10 12.55
CA GLU A 20 2.20 -3.61 12.34
C GLU A 20 3.00 -4.51 11.40
N ARG A 21 2.92 -5.84 11.56
CA ARG A 21 3.57 -6.79 10.65
C ARG A 21 3.04 -6.69 9.22
N ILE A 22 1.75 -6.44 9.02
CA ILE A 22 1.17 -6.21 7.67
C ILE A 22 1.77 -4.94 7.06
N ILE A 23 1.83 -3.84 7.82
CA ILE A 23 2.41 -2.57 7.37
C ILE A 23 3.89 -2.73 7.01
N ASP A 24 4.66 -3.36 7.88
CA ASP A 24 6.08 -3.58 7.67
C ASP A 24 6.33 -4.49 6.47
N SER A 25 5.59 -5.58 6.34
CA SER A 25 5.68 -6.47 5.18
C SER A 25 5.24 -5.78 3.89
N PHE A 26 4.23 -4.92 3.92
CA PHE A 26 3.82 -4.12 2.76
C PHE A 26 4.93 -3.15 2.33
N ILE A 27 5.48 -2.37 3.26
CA ILE A 27 6.57 -1.43 2.99
C ILE A 27 7.80 -2.19 2.49
N LYS A 28 8.15 -3.32 3.11
CA LYS A 28 9.27 -4.17 2.73
C LYS A 28 9.08 -4.78 1.35
N SER A 29 7.86 -5.17 1.00
CA SER A 29 7.49 -5.64 -0.35
C SER A 29 7.78 -4.55 -1.38
N CYS A 30 7.32 -3.32 -1.12
CA CYS A 30 7.54 -2.17 -1.99
C CYS A 30 9.03 -1.79 -2.12
N ILE A 31 9.79 -1.83 -1.02
CA ILE A 31 11.24 -1.55 -1.01
C ILE A 31 12.01 -2.58 -1.84
N ASN A 32 11.67 -3.86 -1.73
CA ASN A 32 12.38 -4.94 -2.41
C ASN A 32 11.76 -5.32 -3.76
N LEU A 33 10.68 -4.63 -4.16
CA LEU A 33 9.90 -4.94 -5.36
C LEU A 33 9.38 -6.39 -5.36
N ASP A 34 9.05 -6.95 -4.20
CA ASP A 34 8.70 -8.35 -4.04
C ASP A 34 7.38 -8.52 -3.28
N ALA A 35 6.30 -8.80 -4.01
CA ALA A 35 4.97 -8.95 -3.43
C ALA A 35 4.81 -10.25 -2.62
N SER A 36 5.69 -11.24 -2.80
CA SER A 36 5.63 -12.50 -2.03
C SER A 36 5.89 -12.29 -0.54
N ILE A 37 6.51 -11.15 -0.17
CA ILE A 37 6.73 -10.75 1.22
C ILE A 37 5.40 -10.38 1.92
N LEU A 38 4.46 -9.77 1.19
CA LEU A 38 3.13 -9.40 1.72
C LEU A 38 2.14 -10.56 1.68
N GLU A 39 2.22 -11.41 0.66
CA GLU A 39 1.27 -12.49 0.39
C GLU A 39 0.88 -13.36 1.59
N PRO A 40 1.80 -13.81 2.47
CA PRO A 40 1.43 -14.61 3.64
C PRO A 40 0.85 -13.80 4.80
N MET A 41 0.91 -12.47 4.74
CA MET A 41 0.44 -11.57 5.80
C MET A 41 -1.02 -11.16 5.63
N ILE A 42 -1.60 -11.41 4.47
CA ILE A 42 -2.95 -10.97 4.12
C ILE A 42 -3.84 -12.17 3.78
N GLU A 43 -5.07 -12.12 4.24
CA GLU A 43 -6.07 -13.18 4.02
C GLU A 43 -6.80 -12.99 2.70
N GLU A 44 -7.38 -14.06 2.15
CA GLU A 44 -8.10 -14.01 0.86
C GLU A 44 -9.34 -13.09 0.91
N ASP A 45 -9.96 -12.95 2.07
CA ASP A 45 -11.14 -12.10 2.30
C ASP A 45 -10.80 -10.65 2.65
N GLN A 46 -9.50 -10.30 2.72
CA GLN A 46 -9.06 -8.93 2.90
C GLN A 46 -9.06 -8.15 1.59
N PHE A 47 -9.56 -6.92 1.65
CA PHE A 47 -9.63 -6.01 0.53
C PHE A 47 -8.70 -4.81 0.75
N PHE A 48 -7.91 -4.51 -0.27
CA PHE A 48 -7.05 -3.33 -0.32
C PHE A 48 -7.25 -2.63 -1.66
N ASP A 49 -7.45 -1.31 -1.62
CA ASP A 49 -7.77 -0.50 -2.82
C ASP A 49 -9.02 -1.01 -3.58
N ASP A 50 -10.02 -1.49 -2.82
CA ASP A 50 -11.22 -2.20 -3.33
C ASP A 50 -10.91 -3.46 -4.19
N LEU A 51 -9.69 -4.00 -4.09
CA LEU A 51 -9.25 -5.25 -4.72
C LEU A 51 -9.16 -6.37 -3.69
N ASP A 52 -9.60 -7.57 -4.05
CA ASP A 52 -9.29 -8.78 -3.29
C ASP A 52 -7.77 -9.05 -3.23
N LYS A 53 -7.35 -9.93 -2.32
CA LYS A 53 -5.94 -10.32 -2.12
C LYS A 53 -5.18 -10.53 -3.43
N TYR A 54 -5.70 -11.38 -4.32
CA TYR A 54 -4.95 -11.77 -5.52
C TYR A 54 -4.87 -10.65 -6.54
N ARG A 55 -5.94 -9.86 -6.70
CA ARG A 55 -5.95 -8.68 -7.56
C ARG A 55 -5.02 -7.59 -7.03
N PHE A 56 -5.00 -7.36 -5.72
CA PHE A 56 -4.08 -6.41 -5.11
C PHE A 56 -2.62 -6.84 -5.28
N LEU A 57 -2.31 -8.12 -5.02
CA LEU A 57 -0.96 -8.66 -5.25
C LEU A 57 -0.56 -8.60 -6.73
N ALA A 58 -1.46 -8.86 -7.67
CA ALA A 58 -1.20 -8.72 -9.10
C ALA A 58 -0.92 -7.26 -9.49
N PHE A 59 -1.66 -6.30 -8.93
CA PHE A 59 -1.43 -4.88 -9.12
C PHE A 59 -0.04 -4.45 -8.61
N LEU A 60 0.36 -4.92 -7.42
CA LEU A 60 1.71 -4.68 -6.89
C LEU A 60 2.78 -5.28 -7.79
N ARG A 61 2.62 -6.55 -8.22
CA ARG A 61 3.57 -7.24 -9.11
C ARG A 61 3.76 -6.47 -10.41
N ALA A 62 2.70 -5.98 -11.04
CA ALA A 62 2.78 -5.18 -12.26
C ALA A 62 3.58 -3.86 -12.06
N GLN A 63 3.36 -3.16 -10.95
CA GLN A 63 4.16 -1.98 -10.61
C GLN A 63 5.64 -2.33 -10.35
N PHE A 64 5.89 -3.45 -9.66
CA PHE A 64 7.23 -3.91 -9.34
C PHE A 64 7.99 -4.35 -10.60
N ASP A 65 7.34 -5.05 -11.53
CA ASP A 65 7.88 -5.41 -12.83
C ASP A 65 8.22 -4.18 -13.67
N SER A 66 7.35 -3.17 -13.68
CA SER A 66 7.62 -1.89 -14.34
C SER A 66 8.82 -1.14 -13.74
N ALA A 67 9.01 -1.22 -12.42
CA ALA A 67 10.19 -0.64 -11.77
C ALA A 67 11.47 -1.44 -12.10
N ARG A 68 11.39 -2.77 -12.06
CA ARG A 68 12.51 -3.67 -12.41
C ARG A 68 12.94 -3.55 -13.86
N SER A 69 12.01 -3.44 -14.80
CA SER A 69 12.32 -3.26 -16.24
C SER A 69 13.10 -1.97 -16.51
N GLN A 70 13.00 -1.00 -15.61
CA GLN A 70 13.76 0.25 -15.63
C GLN A 70 15.08 0.17 -14.84
N GLY A 71 15.51 -1.04 -14.48
CA GLY A 71 16.79 -1.34 -13.84
C GLY A 71 16.83 -1.08 -12.33
N LEU A 72 15.68 -0.90 -11.67
CA LEU A 72 15.64 -0.74 -10.21
C LEU A 72 15.67 -2.10 -9.51
N LYS A 73 16.55 -2.21 -8.51
CA LYS A 73 16.66 -3.40 -7.66
C LYS A 73 16.03 -3.21 -6.29
N LYS A 74 15.95 -1.96 -5.83
CA LYS A 74 15.34 -1.54 -4.56
C LYS A 74 14.77 -0.14 -4.71
N MET A 75 13.83 0.20 -3.83
CA MET A 75 13.25 1.54 -3.70
C MET A 75 13.73 2.20 -2.42
N ILE A 76 13.78 3.53 -2.42
CA ILE A 76 13.96 4.36 -1.23
C ILE A 76 12.56 4.77 -0.76
N VAL A 77 12.23 4.52 0.51
CA VAL A 77 10.95 4.98 1.09
C VAL A 77 11.14 6.32 1.79
N ARG A 78 10.18 7.23 1.62
CA ARG A 78 10.04 8.47 2.41
C ARG A 78 8.58 8.66 2.79
N THR A 79 8.31 9.61 3.67
CA THR A 79 6.95 9.97 4.06
C THR A 79 6.56 11.31 3.47
N GLY A 80 5.33 11.40 2.98
CA GLY A 80 4.73 12.64 2.51
C GLY A 80 3.28 12.76 2.97
N ARG A 81 2.49 13.51 2.21
CA ARG A 81 1.06 13.69 2.43
C ARG A 81 0.28 13.47 1.16
N CYS A 82 -0.92 12.93 1.26
CA CYS A 82 -1.88 12.94 0.15
C CYS A 82 -2.42 14.36 -0.01
N GLU A 83 -2.60 14.79 -1.25
CA GLU A 83 -3.04 16.15 -1.59
C GLU A 83 -4.37 16.16 -2.35
N LEU A 84 -5.03 15.00 -2.49
CA LEU A 84 -6.31 14.88 -3.18
C LEU A 84 -7.29 13.94 -2.47
N CYS A 85 -7.11 12.62 -2.58
CA CYS A 85 -8.10 11.62 -2.15
C CYS A 85 -8.42 11.67 -0.65
N VAL A 86 -7.38 11.80 0.17
CA VAL A 86 -7.47 11.91 1.63
C VAL A 86 -6.50 12.99 2.10
N MET A 87 -6.81 14.23 1.74
CA MET A 87 -5.91 15.37 1.89
C MET A 87 -5.30 15.46 3.31
N GLY A 88 -3.98 15.62 3.37
CA GLY A 88 -3.20 15.70 4.61
C GLY A 88 -2.79 14.36 5.22
N HIS A 89 -3.41 13.23 4.81
CA HIS A 89 -3.06 11.92 5.35
C HIS A 89 -1.64 11.52 4.95
N LYS A 90 -0.92 10.85 5.87
CA LYS A 90 0.44 10.35 5.63
C LYS A 90 0.47 9.41 4.43
N THR A 91 1.42 9.62 3.54
CA THR A 91 1.76 8.72 2.44
C THR A 91 3.12 8.09 2.66
N TYR A 92 3.27 6.85 2.20
CA TYR A 92 4.56 6.19 2.01
C TYR A 92 4.91 6.29 0.54
N GLU A 93 5.99 7.00 0.24
CA GLU A 93 6.40 7.37 -1.11
C GLU A 93 7.66 6.60 -1.48
N PHE A 94 7.65 5.94 -2.63
CA PHE A 94 8.72 5.04 -3.04
C PHE A 94 9.46 5.58 -4.25
N TYR A 95 10.74 5.86 -4.07
CA TYR A 95 11.61 6.54 -5.02
C TYR A 95 12.59 5.54 -5.66
N GLY A 96 12.84 5.75 -6.95
CA GLY A 96 13.97 5.15 -7.66
C GLY A 96 15.18 6.09 -7.60
N LYS A 97 15.79 6.34 -8.77
CA LYS A 97 16.91 7.29 -8.91
C LYS A 97 16.49 8.76 -9.01
N LYS A 98 15.20 9.02 -9.29
CA LYS A 98 14.66 10.38 -9.49
C LYS A 98 14.16 10.96 -8.17
N SER A 99 14.09 12.29 -8.11
CA SER A 99 13.51 13.05 -6.99
C SER A 99 11.98 12.96 -6.92
N THR A 100 11.32 12.46 -7.96
CA THR A 100 9.87 12.18 -7.97
C THR A 100 9.61 10.72 -7.60
N PRO A 101 8.63 10.42 -6.75
CA PRO A 101 8.28 9.05 -6.41
C PRO A 101 7.73 8.31 -7.64
N ARG A 102 7.91 6.98 -7.65
CA ARG A 102 7.32 6.11 -8.69
C ARG A 102 5.90 5.73 -8.36
N PHE A 103 5.64 5.47 -7.09
CA PHE A 103 4.34 5.15 -6.54
C PHE A 103 4.33 5.55 -5.07
N ALA A 104 3.13 5.77 -4.55
CA ALA A 104 2.91 6.10 -3.16
C ALA A 104 1.61 5.45 -2.70
N TYR A 105 1.53 5.24 -1.39
CA TYR A 105 0.39 4.57 -0.78
C TYR A 105 -0.02 5.27 0.49
N VAL A 106 -1.32 5.27 0.75
CA VAL A 106 -1.87 5.56 2.07
C VAL A 106 -2.18 4.24 2.74
N ILE A 107 -1.81 4.13 4.01
CA ILE A 107 -2.20 3.02 4.89
C ILE A 107 -3.21 3.58 5.87
N GLU A 108 -4.47 3.16 5.74
CA GLU A 108 -5.55 3.57 6.64
C GLU A 108 -5.60 2.63 7.84
N ILE A 109 -5.43 3.20 9.04
CA ILE A 109 -5.53 2.47 10.30
C ILE A 109 -6.78 2.94 11.04
N VAL A 110 -7.67 2.01 11.39
CA VAL A 110 -8.88 2.29 12.19
C VAL A 110 -8.90 1.37 13.40
N ASN A 111 -9.00 1.94 14.60
CA ASN A 111 -9.00 1.19 15.86
C ASN A 111 -7.80 0.23 16.00
N GLY A 112 -6.62 0.68 15.55
CA GLY A 112 -5.39 -0.13 15.58
C GLY A 112 -5.35 -1.27 14.56
N LYS A 113 -6.25 -1.28 13.56
CA LYS A 113 -6.29 -2.27 12.48
C LYS A 113 -5.99 -1.65 11.14
N VAL A 114 -5.23 -2.35 10.30
CA VAL A 114 -5.06 -1.98 8.88
C VAL A 114 -6.40 -2.20 8.19
N LYS A 115 -7.09 -1.10 7.90
CA LYS A 115 -8.39 -1.11 7.23
C LYS A 115 -8.23 -1.15 5.72
N ASN A 116 -7.27 -0.38 5.20
CA ASN A 116 -7.04 -0.28 3.77
C ASN A 116 -5.58 0.11 3.48
N ILE A 117 -5.10 -0.29 2.31
CA ILE A 117 -3.85 0.16 1.71
C ILE A 117 -4.20 0.49 0.27
N PHE A 118 -4.07 1.74 -0.13
CA PHE A 118 -4.49 2.17 -1.46
C PHE A 118 -3.49 3.12 -2.09
N ASN A 119 -3.43 3.08 -3.43
CA ASN A 119 -2.49 3.88 -4.18
C ASN A 119 -2.85 5.37 -4.10
N CYS A 120 -1.84 6.21 -3.86
CA CYS A 120 -1.97 7.66 -3.84
C CYS A 120 -1.36 8.25 -5.12
N ASN A 121 -2.22 8.73 -6.01
CA ASN A 121 -1.82 9.35 -7.29
C ASN A 121 -1.47 10.84 -7.18
N ALA A 122 -1.64 11.43 -6.01
CA ALA A 122 -1.40 12.86 -5.76
C ALA A 122 -0.78 13.03 -4.37
N SER A 123 0.43 12.50 -4.16
CA SER A 123 1.19 12.77 -2.94
C SER A 123 2.12 13.97 -3.12
N SER A 124 2.46 14.61 -2.00
CA SER A 124 3.34 15.77 -1.94
C SER A 124 4.71 15.54 -2.60
N GLY A 125 5.21 14.31 -2.63
CA GLY A 125 6.46 13.95 -3.30
C GLY A 125 6.48 14.23 -4.81
N TRP A 126 5.31 14.23 -5.49
CA TRP A 126 5.24 14.59 -6.92
C TRP A 126 5.39 16.11 -7.17
N ASN A 127 5.22 16.93 -6.14
CA ASN A 127 5.29 18.38 -6.23
C ASN A 127 6.64 18.96 -5.79
N GLN A 128 7.59 18.10 -5.38
CA GLN A 128 8.96 18.51 -5.03
C GLN A 128 9.78 18.66 -6.32
N LYS A 129 9.92 19.91 -6.79
CA LYS A 129 10.82 20.29 -7.89
C LYS A 129 12.25 20.49 -7.38
#